data_AF-A0A5E4KA31-F1
#
_entry.id   AF-A0A5E4KA31-F1
#
_cell.length_a   1.000
_cell.length_b   1.000
_cell.length_c   1.000
_cell.angle_alpha   90.00
_cell.angle_beta   90.00
_cell.angle_gamma   90.00
#
_symmetry.space_group_name_H-M   'P 1'
#
loop_
_entity.id
_entity.type
_entity.pdbx_description
1 polymer ?
#
loop_
_entity_poly.entity_id
_entity_poly.type
_entity_poly.pdbx_seq_one_letter_code
_entity_poly.pdbx_strand_id
1 'polypeptide(L)'
;MIMLRKFIDRDEESAYLNREYLSENFSFSVIYGRRRVGKTELISNFLKDKPNIYFLADKRGTKPNLYRLRKKAAQFFNDFEPDLETFDEVF
;
A
#
# COMPACT_ATOMS: atom_id res chain seq x y z
N MET A 1 -21.33 -13.97 11.67
CA MET A 1 -20.53 -13.12 12.58
C MET A 1 -19.10 -13.60 12.52
N ILE A 2 -18.25 -12.98 11.69
CA ILE A 2 -16.85 -13.40 11.55
C ILE A 2 -16.08 -12.82 12.73
N MET A 3 -15.46 -13.68 13.52
CA MET A 3 -14.60 -13.31 14.64
C MET A 3 -13.41 -12.51 14.09
N LEU A 4 -13.39 -11.19 14.31
CA LEU A 4 -12.22 -10.35 14.10
C LEU A 4 -11.12 -10.86 15.05
N ARG A 5 -10.17 -11.62 14.51
CA ARG A 5 -8.99 -12.03 15.28
C ARG A 5 -8.24 -10.76 15.69
N LYS A 6 -7.93 -10.64 16.99
CA LYS A 6 -7.16 -9.53 17.54
C LYS A 6 -5.77 -9.51 16.87
N PHE A 7 -5.33 -8.34 16.41
CA PHE A 7 -3.94 -8.12 15.98
C PHE A 7 -3.07 -8.05 17.26
N ILE A 8 -2.01 -8.84 17.32
CA ILE A 8 -1.15 -9.00 18.50
C ILE A 8 0.30 -8.78 18.07
N ASP A 9 1.08 -8.13 18.93
CA ASP A 9 2.49 -7.80 18.70
C ASP A 9 2.66 -6.76 17.58
N ARG A 10 3.92 -6.50 17.14
CA ARG A 10 4.31 -5.53 16.11
C ARG A 10 4.13 -4.07 16.51
N ASP A 11 4.22 -3.78 17.80
CA ASP A 11 4.10 -2.41 18.31
C ASP A 11 5.20 -1.50 17.73
N GLU A 12 6.43 -2.00 17.64
CA GLU A 12 7.58 -1.27 17.09
C GLU A 12 7.40 -0.96 15.60
N GLU A 13 7.07 -1.95 14.76
CA GLU A 13 6.87 -1.72 13.34
C GLU A 13 5.63 -0.86 13.06
N SER A 14 4.57 -1.01 13.85
CA SER A 14 3.37 -0.18 13.74
C SER A 14 3.67 1.27 14.11
N ALA A 15 4.44 1.50 15.19
CA ALA A 15 4.87 2.83 15.59
C ALA A 15 5.78 3.47 14.54
N TYR A 16 6.70 2.71 13.95
CA TYR A 16 7.53 3.16 12.82
C TYR A 16 6.65 3.62 11.65
N LEU A 17 5.72 2.78 11.17
CA LEU A 17 4.88 3.11 10.01
C LEU A 17 3.97 4.32 10.28
N ASN A 18 3.42 4.45 11.50
CA ASN A 18 2.61 5.60 11.86
C ASN A 18 3.42 6.90 11.94
N ARG A 19 4.66 6.84 12.44
CA ARG A 19 5.54 8.01 12.44
C ARG A 19 5.89 8.46 11.02
N GLU A 20 6.25 7.53 10.14
CA GLU A 20 6.51 7.87 8.73
C GLU A 20 5.26 8.42 8.04
N TYR A 21 4.07 7.90 8.33
CA TYR A 21 2.81 8.40 7.77
C TYR A 21 2.45 9.82 8.23
N LEU A 22 2.80 10.17 9.48
CA LEU A 22 2.54 11.49 10.05
C LEU A 22 3.64 12.51 9.74
N SER A 23 4.72 12.08 9.07
CA SER A 23 5.79 12.96 8.60
C SER A 23 5.24 13.97 7.60
N GLU A 24 5.67 15.24 7.72
CA GLU A 24 5.38 16.27 6.71
C GLU A 24 6.23 16.11 5.44
N ASN A 25 7.27 15.27 5.49
CA ASN A 25 8.14 14.95 4.37
C ASN A 25 7.72 13.65 3.68
N PHE A 26 8.10 13.51 2.41
CA PHE A 26 7.95 12.24 1.70
C PHE A 26 8.69 11.10 2.39
N SER A 27 7.99 10.00 2.63
CA SER A 27 8.53 8.78 3.23
C SER A 27 8.37 7.58 2.30
N PHE A 28 9.43 6.78 2.20
CA PHE A 28 9.42 5.52 1.45
C PHE A 28 9.91 4.37 2.35
N SER A 29 8.98 3.49 2.73
CA SER A 29 9.26 2.36 3.63
C SER A 29 9.24 1.03 2.89
N VAL A 30 10.33 0.26 3.03
CA VAL A 30 10.44 -1.10 2.49
C VAL A 30 10.22 -2.12 3.61
N ILE A 31 9.16 -2.93 3.51
CA ILE A 31 8.87 -3.99 4.47
C ILE A 31 9.30 -5.35 3.89
N TYR A 32 10.29 -5.97 4.50
CA TYR A 32 10.84 -7.26 4.07
C TYR A 32 10.85 -8.29 5.22
N GLY A 33 11.11 -9.56 4.90
CA GLY A 33 11.19 -10.64 5.88
C GLY A 33 10.72 -11.99 5.34
N ARG A 34 10.84 -13.07 6.12
CA ARG A 34 10.52 -14.44 5.68
C ARG A 34 9.06 -14.61 5.25
N ARG A 35 8.77 -15.64 4.44
CA ARG A 35 7.41 -15.98 4.04
C ARG A 35 6.58 -16.33 5.29
N ARG A 36 5.32 -15.84 5.36
CA ARG A 36 4.35 -16.08 6.45
C ARG A 36 4.63 -15.45 7.82
N VAL A 37 5.55 -14.49 7.95
CA VAL A 37 5.79 -13.76 9.22
C VAL A 37 4.71 -12.70 9.56
N GLY A 38 3.65 -12.56 8.75
CA GLY A 38 2.57 -11.61 9.01
C GLY A 38 2.73 -10.22 8.37
N LYS A 39 3.66 -10.01 7.43
CA LYS A 39 3.84 -8.70 6.76
C LYS A 39 2.57 -8.12 6.14
N THR A 40 1.81 -8.95 5.43
CA THR A 40 0.54 -8.52 4.81
C THR A 40 -0.48 -8.12 5.86
N GLU A 41 -0.50 -8.81 7.01
CA GLU A 41 -1.39 -8.47 8.12
C GLU A 41 -0.97 -7.15 8.77
N LEU A 42 0.33 -6.93 8.98
CA LEU A 42 0.86 -5.66 9.48
C LEU A 42 0.43 -4.49 8.58
N ILE A 43 0.64 -4.61 7.26
CA ILE A 43 0.25 -3.56 6.30
C ILE A 43 -1.27 -3.37 6.31
N SER A 44 -2.04 -4.46 6.25
CA SER A 44 -3.50 -4.38 6.23
C SER A 44 -4.03 -3.70 7.49
N ASN A 45 -3.48 -4.04 8.65
CA ASN A 45 -3.86 -3.43 9.93
C ASN A 45 -3.47 -1.95 10.01
N PHE A 46 -2.26 -1.60 9.58
CA PHE A 46 -1.78 -0.22 9.53
C PHE A 46 -2.66 0.69 8.64
N LEU A 47 -3.20 0.15 7.55
CA LEU A 47 -4.00 0.89 6.57
C LEU A 47 -5.51 1.01 6.90
N LYS A 48 -6.05 0.23 7.86
CA LYS A 48 -7.51 0.12 8.11
C LYS A 48 -8.24 1.45 8.23
N ASP A 49 -7.65 2.39 8.96
CA ASP A 49 -8.28 3.69 9.29
C ASP A 49 -7.62 4.86 8.55
N LYS A 50 -6.99 4.58 7.40
CA LYS A 50 -6.25 5.58 6.62
C LYS A 50 -6.75 5.61 5.18
N PRO A 51 -6.88 6.79 4.54
CA PRO A 51 -7.06 6.86 3.09
C PRO A 51 -5.88 6.20 2.40
N ASN A 52 -6.12 5.12 1.64
CA ASN A 52 -5.03 4.32 1.07
C ASN A 52 -5.42 3.66 -0.26
N ILE A 53 -4.39 3.41 -1.08
CA ILE A 53 -4.47 2.54 -2.26
C ILE A 53 -3.62 1.29 -2.02
N TYR A 54 -4.24 0.18 -1.63
CA TYR A 54 -3.56 -1.12 -1.60
C TYR A 54 -3.44 -1.74 -3.01
N PHE A 55 -2.24 -1.81 -3.58
CA PHE A 55 -2.02 -2.34 -4.93
C PHE A 55 -1.13 -3.59 -4.92
N LEU A 56 -1.64 -4.70 -5.46
CA LEU A 56 -0.88 -5.93 -5.66
C LEU A 56 -0.46 -6.07 -7.13
N ALA A 57 0.81 -5.77 -7.39
CA ALA A 57 1.45 -6.07 -8.66
C ALA A 57 1.54 -7.59 -8.85
N ASP A 58 1.33 -8.05 -10.08
CA ASP A 58 1.49 -9.46 -10.42
C ASP A 58 2.43 -9.68 -11.61
N LYS A 59 2.58 -10.96 -11.99
CA LYS A 59 3.54 -11.40 -13.00
C LYS A 59 3.17 -11.06 -14.45
N ARG A 60 2.05 -10.35 -14.69
CA ARG A 60 1.67 -9.88 -16.04
C ARG A 60 2.63 -8.82 -16.59
N GLY A 61 3.48 -8.24 -15.74
CA GLY A 61 4.50 -7.29 -16.12
C GLY A 61 4.13 -5.84 -15.82
N THR A 62 5.08 -4.94 -16.06
CA THR A 62 5.01 -3.53 -15.68
C THR A 62 3.83 -2.80 -16.29
N LYS A 63 3.67 -2.89 -17.63
CA LYS A 63 2.62 -2.17 -18.36
C LYS A 63 1.19 -2.55 -17.90
N PRO A 64 0.79 -3.83 -17.82
CA PRO A 64 -0.50 -4.20 -17.25
C PRO A 64 -0.71 -3.78 -15.79
N ASN A 65 0.34 -3.77 -14.97
CA ASN A 65 0.26 -3.29 -13.59
C ASN A 65 0.06 -1.77 -13.55
N LEU A 66 0.71 -1.00 -14.42
CA LEU A 66 0.54 0.44 -14.54
C LEU A 66 -0.91 0.81 -14.86
N TYR A 67 -1.49 0.20 -15.91
CA TYR A 67 -2.90 0.40 -16.29
C TYR A 67 -3.85 0.17 -15.11
N ARG A 68 -3.63 -0.90 -14.35
CA ARG A 68 -4.45 -1.21 -13.17
C ARG A 68 -4.26 -0.20 -12.05
N LEU A 69 -3.03 0.28 -11.83
CA LEU A 69 -2.73 1.26 -10.79
C LEU A 69 -3.37 2.61 -11.11
N ARG A 70 -3.21 3.12 -12.34
CA ARG A 70 -3.79 4.41 -12.74
C ARG A 70 -5.30 4.44 -12.64
N LYS A 71 -5.96 3.37 -13.09
CA LYS A 71 -7.41 3.23 -12.94
C LYS A 71 -7.84 3.25 -11.47
N LYS A 72 -7.07 2.57 -10.60
CA LYS A 72 -7.35 2.55 -9.16
C LYS A 72 -7.10 3.90 -8.48
N ALA A 73 -6.06 4.61 -8.90
CA ALA A 73 -5.73 5.95 -8.41
C ALA A 73 -6.80 6.97 -8.83
N ALA A 74 -7.17 7.00 -10.11
CA ALA A 74 -8.23 7.85 -10.64
C ALA A 74 -9.56 7.66 -9.88
N GLN A 75 -9.95 6.41 -9.63
CA GLN A 75 -11.13 6.09 -8.82
C GLN A 75 -11.01 6.58 -7.37
N PHE A 76 -9.83 6.44 -6.77
CA PHE A 76 -9.59 6.84 -5.37
C PHE A 76 -9.64 8.36 -5.19
N PHE A 77 -9.04 9.11 -6.12
CA PHE A 77 -9.03 10.58 -6.08
C PHE A 77 -10.29 11.21 -6.69
N ASN A 78 -11.19 10.40 -7.27
CA ASN A 78 -12.34 10.87 -8.03
C ASN A 78 -11.92 11.85 -9.14
N ASP A 79 -10.91 11.46 -9.91
CA ASP A 79 -10.25 12.27 -10.94
C ASP A 79 -10.10 11.50 -12.26
N PHE A 80 -9.57 12.14 -13.29
CA PHE A 80 -9.31 11.50 -14.58
C PHE A 80 -8.20 10.45 -14.52
N GLU A 81 -8.26 9.45 -15.40
CA GLU A 81 -7.19 8.48 -15.55
C GLU A 81 -6.01 9.14 -16.28
N PRO A 82 -4.81 9.22 -15.65
CA PRO A 82 -3.65 9.81 -16.31
C PRO A 82 -3.16 8.88 -17.42
N ASP A 83 -2.85 9.46 -18.58
CA ASP A 83 -2.35 8.70 -19.74
C ASP A 83 -0.84 8.51 -19.63
N LEU A 84 -0.44 7.45 -18.93
CA LEU A 84 0.96 7.12 -18.65
C LEU A 84 1.35 5.79 -19.30
N GLU A 85 2.44 5.76 -20.06
CA GLU A 85 2.91 4.54 -20.72
C GLU A 85 3.96 3.78 -19.89
N THR A 86 4.68 4.49 -19.01
CA THR A 86 5.71 3.94 -18.13
C THR A 86 5.56 4.44 -16.68
N PHE A 87 6.18 3.75 -15.73
CA PHE A 87 6.25 4.23 -14.33
C PHE A 87 7.22 5.40 -14.17
N ASP A 88 8.16 5.59 -15.10
CA ASP A 88 9.11 6.70 -15.07
C ASP A 88 8.42 8.05 -15.30
N GLU A 89 7.23 8.05 -15.91
CA GLU A 89 6.40 9.24 -16.08
C GLU A 89 5.59 9.59 -14.82
N VAL A 90 5.58 8.71 -13.80
CA VAL A 90 4.81 8.91 -12.55
C VAL A 90 5.61 9.70 -11.51
N PHE A 91 6.94 9.56 -11.49
CA PHE A 91 7.83 10.02 -10.42
C PHE A 91 8.87 11.00 -10.94
#